data_AF-A0A2G0E610-F1
#
_entry.id   AF-A0A2G0E610-F1
#
_cell.length_a   1.000
_cell.length_b   1.000
_cell.length_c   1.000
_cell.angle_alpha   90.00
_cell.angle_beta   90.00
_cell.angle_gamma   90.00
#
_symmetry.space_group_name_H-M   'P 1'
#
loop_
_entity.id
_entity.type
_entity.pdbx_description
1 polymer ?
#
loop_
_entity_poly.entity_id
_entity_poly.type
_entity_poly.pdbx_seq_one_letter_code
_entity_poly.pdbx_strand_id
1 'polypeptide(L)'
;IAADTKIDKSRFGGKPLITVGVQEGIHHADELVGEILAGKAPIYKSTETTISAENKSESENLGKKIYKSLMNGVSYMVPFVVTGGLLIAISLTLGGTATPEGIKIPEGTIWATMNSIGSIAMGLMVPILSAFIAQ
;
A
#
# COMPACT_ATOMS: atom_id res chain seq x y z
N ILE A 1 16.96 -6.65 -12.53
CA ILE A 1 15.79 -5.79 -12.28
C ILE A 1 15.38 -5.96 -10.83
N ALA A 2 15.45 -4.88 -10.05
CA ALA A 2 14.92 -4.84 -8.69
C ALA A 2 13.64 -3.99 -8.71
N ALA A 3 12.47 -4.61 -8.53
CA ALA A 3 11.19 -3.91 -8.61
C ALA A 3 10.08 -4.62 -7.83
N ASP A 4 9.33 -3.85 -7.04
CA ASP A 4 8.15 -4.33 -6.30
C ASP A 4 6.84 -4.04 -7.05
N THR A 5 6.96 -3.58 -8.30
CA THR A 5 5.84 -3.24 -9.18
C THR A 5 5.94 -4.02 -10.49
N LYS A 6 4.82 -4.11 -11.22
CA LYS A 6 4.77 -4.83 -12.50
C LYS A 6 5.45 -4.00 -13.59
N ILE A 7 6.58 -4.47 -14.09
CA ILE A 7 7.35 -3.84 -15.17
C ILE A 7 7.28 -4.72 -16.41
N ASP A 8 7.13 -4.12 -17.59
CA ASP A 8 7.25 -4.82 -18.86
C ASP A 8 8.69 -5.33 -19.08
N LYS A 9 8.82 -6.66 -19.22
CA LYS A 9 10.10 -7.36 -19.41
C LYS A 9 10.34 -7.81 -20.85
N SER A 10 9.41 -7.52 -21.78
CA SER A 10 9.49 -7.89 -23.20
C SER A 10 10.85 -7.54 -23.84
N ARG A 11 11.36 -6.34 -23.53
CA ARG A 11 12.66 -5.82 -23.99
C ARG A 11 13.90 -6.61 -23.53
N PHE A 12 13.76 -7.52 -22.56
CA PHE A 12 14.85 -8.34 -22.04
C PHE A 12 14.90 -9.75 -22.65
N GLY A 13 14.08 -10.03 -23.67
CA GLY A 13 14.12 -11.29 -24.41
C GLY A 13 15.52 -11.64 -24.90
N GLY A 14 15.96 -12.86 -24.60
CA GLY A 14 17.26 -13.39 -24.98
C GLY A 14 18.45 -12.84 -24.19
N LYS A 15 18.23 -12.00 -23.16
CA LYS A 15 19.31 -11.45 -22.31
C LYS A 15 19.38 -12.18 -20.96
N PRO A 16 20.57 -12.32 -20.35
CA PRO A 16 20.69 -12.76 -18.96
C PRO A 16 19.94 -11.78 -18.05
N LEU A 17 19.02 -12.28 -17.22
CA LEU A 17 18.16 -11.43 -16.40
C LEU A 17 17.96 -12.01 -15.01
N ILE A 18 18.33 -11.23 -14.00
CA ILE A 18 18.00 -11.49 -12.59
C ILE A 18 16.85 -10.57 -12.19
N THR A 19 15.79 -11.12 -11.57
CA THR A 19 14.64 -10.35 -11.10
C THR A 19 14.44 -10.55 -9.61
N VAL A 20 14.58 -9.48 -8.84
CA VAL A 20 14.45 -9.46 -7.37
C VAL A 20 13.53 -8.32 -6.93
N GLY A 21 13.11 -8.32 -5.66
CA GLY A 21 12.40 -7.19 -5.05
C GLY A 21 13.32 -5.98 -4.81
N VAL A 22 12.75 -4.82 -4.49
CA VAL A 22 13.54 -3.59 -4.25
C VAL A 22 14.48 -3.76 -3.06
N GLN A 23 14.01 -4.36 -1.97
CA GLN A 23 14.83 -4.58 -0.77
C GLN A 23 16.05 -5.47 -1.05
N GLU A 24 15.86 -6.59 -1.76
CA GLU A 24 16.96 -7.47 -2.16
C GLU A 24 17.96 -6.76 -3.07
N GLY A 25 17.47 -5.92 -3.99
CA GLY A 25 18.32 -5.06 -4.82
C GLY A 25 19.13 -4.03 -4.04
N ILE A 26 18.65 -3.58 -2.86
CA ILE A 26 19.36 -2.65 -1.98
C ILE A 26 20.38 -3.39 -1.11
N HIS A 27 20.01 -4.52 -0.52
CA HIS A 27 20.81 -5.21 0.47
C HIS A 27 21.91 -6.10 -0.13
N HIS A 28 21.67 -6.70 -1.31
CA HIS A 28 22.59 -7.67 -1.94
C HIS A 28 23.07 -7.21 -3.33
N ALA A 29 23.23 -5.90 -3.52
CA ALA A 29 23.56 -5.31 -4.82
C ALA A 29 24.85 -5.89 -5.45
N ASP A 30 25.92 -6.00 -4.65
CA ASP A 30 27.23 -6.46 -5.13
C ASP A 30 27.20 -7.93 -5.59
N GLU A 31 26.46 -8.77 -4.86
CA GLU A 31 26.27 -10.18 -5.19
C GLU A 31 25.49 -10.34 -6.49
N LEU A 32 24.39 -9.60 -6.64
CA LEU A 32 23.54 -9.64 -7.83
C LEU A 32 24.28 -9.18 -9.09
N VAL A 33 25.13 -8.17 -8.97
CA VAL A 33 26.00 -7.73 -10.08
C VAL A 33 27.06 -8.79 -10.38
N GLY A 34 27.68 -9.37 -9.35
CA GLY A 34 28.64 -10.45 -9.47
C GLY A 34 28.08 -11.68 -10.19
N GLU A 35 26.83 -12.06 -9.90
CA GLU A 35 26.15 -13.19 -10.56
C GLU A 35 25.91 -12.97 -12.05
N ILE A 36 25.56 -11.74 -12.45
CA ILE A 36 25.40 -11.37 -13.87
C ILE A 36 26.75 -11.40 -14.58
N LEU A 37 27.78 -10.83 -13.98
CA LEU A 37 29.14 -10.82 -14.56
C LEU A 37 29.75 -12.22 -14.64
N ALA A 38 29.46 -13.09 -13.68
CA ALA A 38 29.88 -14.49 -13.67
C ALA A 38 29.11 -15.38 -14.67
N GLY A 39 28.13 -14.82 -15.40
CA GLY A 39 27.34 -15.56 -16.40
C GLY A 39 26.41 -16.61 -15.79
N LYS A 40 26.14 -16.55 -14.48
CA LYS A 40 25.24 -17.49 -13.77
C LYS A 40 23.76 -17.10 -13.91
N ALA A 41 23.48 -15.91 -14.44
CA ALA A 41 22.12 -15.41 -14.61
C ALA A 41 21.36 -16.19 -15.70
N PRO A 42 20.11 -16.61 -15.44
CA PRO A 42 19.29 -17.30 -16.42
C PRO A 42 18.96 -16.38 -17.61
N ILE A 43 18.95 -16.95 -18.81
CA ILE A 43 18.53 -16.22 -20.02
C ILE A 43 17.01 -16.07 -19.98
N TYR A 44 16.55 -14.83 -20.02
CA TYR A 44 15.13 -14.55 -20.07
C TYR A 44 14.57 -14.90 -21.46
N LYS A 45 13.77 -15.97 -21.54
CA LYS A 45 12.99 -16.24 -22.73
C LYS A 45 11.82 -15.26 -22.75
N SER A 46 11.87 -14.30 -23.68
CA SER A 46 10.69 -13.52 -24.03
C SER A 46 9.73 -14.48 -24.70
N THR A 47 8.74 -14.96 -23.95
CA THR A 47 7.57 -15.57 -24.56
C THR A 47 6.73 -14.42 -25.10
N GLU A 48 6.82 -14.15 -26.40
CA GLU A 48 5.81 -13.36 -27.13
C GLU A 48 4.49 -14.13 -27.12
N THR A 49 3.84 -14.27 -25.97
CA THR A 49 2.45 -14.71 -25.91
C THR A 49 1.83 -14.30 -24.59
N THR A 50 0.86 -13.39 -24.73
CA THR A 50 -0.25 -13.16 -23.81
C THR A 50 0.07 -12.51 -22.47
N ILE A 51 -0.41 -11.27 -22.36
CA ILE A 51 -1.11 -10.75 -21.19
C ILE A 51 -2.29 -11.71 -20.90
N SER A 52 -2.00 -12.90 -20.40
CA SER A 52 -2.96 -13.78 -19.76
C SER A 52 -2.43 -14.04 -18.38
N ALA A 53 -3.31 -13.82 -17.42
CA ALA A 53 -3.10 -14.06 -16.02
C ALA A 53 -2.24 -15.32 -15.80
N GLU A 54 -1.09 -15.15 -15.16
CA GLU A 54 -0.44 -16.25 -14.45
C GLU A 54 -1.36 -16.62 -13.28
N ASN A 55 -2.39 -17.42 -13.58
CA ASN A 55 -2.91 -18.42 -12.66
C ASN A 55 -1.85 -19.52 -12.58
N LYS A 56 -0.79 -19.27 -11.82
CA LYS A 56 0.19 -20.28 -11.44
C LYS A 56 -0.02 -20.61 -9.96
N SER A 57 -0.34 -21.88 -9.73
CA SER A 57 -0.27 -22.60 -8.45
C SER A 57 -1.41 -22.31 -7.46
N GLU A 58 -2.55 -22.89 -7.80
CA GLU A 58 -3.61 -23.38 -6.92
C GLU A 58 -3.01 -24.19 -5.74
N SER A 59 -2.60 -23.50 -4.66
CA SER A 59 -2.31 -23.98 -3.29
C SER A 59 -1.24 -23.18 -2.54
N GLU A 60 -0.63 -22.12 -3.12
CA GLU A 60 0.20 -21.20 -2.33
C GLU A 60 -0.67 -20.28 -1.46
N ASN A 61 -1.05 -20.84 -0.31
CA ASN A 61 -1.48 -20.16 0.91
C ASN A 61 -2.71 -19.24 0.76
N LEU A 62 -3.90 -19.84 0.87
CA LEU A 62 -5.15 -19.10 1.13
C LEU A 62 -4.98 -18.06 2.25
N GLY A 63 -4.20 -18.38 3.29
CA GLY A 63 -3.83 -17.44 4.36
C GLY A 63 -2.99 -16.25 3.89
N LYS A 64 -2.05 -16.43 2.97
CA LYS A 64 -1.26 -15.34 2.38
C LYS A 64 -2.11 -14.47 1.45
N LYS A 65 -3.09 -15.06 0.76
CA LYS A 65 -4.09 -14.32 -0.03
C LYS A 65 -4.98 -13.46 0.86
N ILE A 66 -5.53 -14.04 1.94
CA ILE A 66 -6.34 -13.32 2.93
C ILE A 66 -5.52 -12.19 3.57
N TYR A 67 -4.30 -12.50 4.02
CA TYR A 67 -3.39 -11.49 4.58
C TYR A 67 -3.13 -10.35 3.60
N LYS A 68 -2.90 -10.65 2.32
CA LYS A 68 -2.70 -9.64 1.28
C LYS A 68 -3.94 -8.77 1.09
N SER A 69 -5.14 -9.35 1.02
CA SER A 69 -6.39 -8.58 0.91
C SER A 69 -6.67 -7.73 2.16
N LEU A 70 -6.37 -8.24 3.37
CA LEU A 70 -6.44 -7.46 4.61
C LEU A 70 -5.46 -6.29 4.61
N MET A 71 -4.20 -6.53 4.21
CA MET A 71 -3.17 -5.51 4.16
C MET A 71 -3.50 -4.42 3.13
N ASN A 72 -4.09 -4.80 1.99
CA ASN A 72 -4.62 -3.85 1.02
C ASN A 72 -5.72 -2.98 1.66
N GLY A 73 -6.71 -3.61 2.30
CA GLY A 73 -7.78 -2.90 3.02
C GLY A 73 -7.28 -1.85 4.01
N VAL A 74 -6.32 -2.23 4.85
CA VAL A 74 -5.72 -1.31 5.83
C VAL A 74 -4.95 -0.19 5.13
N SER A 75 -4.15 -0.49 4.10
CA SER A 75 -3.34 0.52 3.41
C SER A 75 -4.19 1.63 2.80
N TYR A 76 -5.35 1.31 2.22
CA TYR A 76 -6.27 2.29 1.65
C TYR A 76 -7.10 3.04 2.69
N MET A 77 -7.27 2.47 3.89
CA MET A 77 -7.97 3.09 5.01
C MET A 77 -7.10 4.13 5.76
N VAL A 78 -5.79 3.87 5.87
CA VAL A 78 -4.84 4.70 6.66
C VAL A 78 -4.92 6.19 6.32
N PRO A 79 -4.91 6.63 5.04
CA PRO A 79 -4.95 8.06 4.73
C PRO A 79 -6.19 8.78 5.30
N PHE A 80 -7.35 8.13 5.32
CA PHE A 80 -8.59 8.71 5.83
C PHE A 80 -8.58 8.81 7.35
N VAL A 81 -8.13 7.75 8.03
CA VAL A 81 -8.08 7.71 9.49
C VAL A 81 -7.04 8.69 10.03
N VAL A 82 -5.85 8.72 9.43
CA VAL A 82 -4.77 9.65 9.83
C VAL A 82 -5.19 11.10 9.59
N THR A 83 -5.73 11.41 8.40
CA THR A 83 -6.19 12.77 8.09
C THR A 83 -7.37 13.15 8.98
N GLY A 84 -8.34 12.27 9.18
CA GLY A 84 -9.51 12.52 10.03
C GLY A 84 -9.13 12.76 11.49
N GLY A 85 -8.23 11.95 12.04
CA GLY A 85 -7.71 12.14 13.40
C GLY A 85 -6.94 13.44 13.56
N LEU A 86 -6.14 13.82 12.56
CA LEU A 86 -5.43 15.09 12.56
C LEU A 86 -6.37 16.29 12.54
N LEU A 87 -7.45 16.23 11.73
CA LEU A 87 -8.46 17.28 11.66
C LEU A 87 -9.20 17.46 13.00
N ILE A 88 -9.57 16.35 13.66
CA ILE A 88 -10.19 16.37 14.99
C ILE A 88 -9.22 16.98 16.01
N ALA A 89 -7.96 16.54 16.01
CA ALA A 89 -6.95 17.04 16.95
C ALA A 89 -6.75 18.55 16.81
N ILE A 90 -6.52 19.05 15.59
CA ILE A 90 -6.36 20.49 15.33
C ILE A 90 -7.61 21.27 15.74
N SER A 91 -8.80 20.73 15.42
CA SER A 91 -10.05 21.37 15.78
C SER A 91 -10.24 21.52 17.29
N LEU A 92 -9.88 20.50 18.06
CA LEU A 92 -9.99 20.53 19.52
C LEU A 92 -8.92 21.43 20.14
N THR A 93 -7.71 21.44 19.59
CA THR A 93 -6.61 22.29 20.09
C THR A 93 -6.85 23.77 19.84
N LEU A 94 -7.37 24.15 18.66
CA LEU A 94 -7.54 25.56 18.28
C LEU A 94 -8.95 26.11 18.52
N GLY A 95 -9.97 25.26 18.40
CA GLY A 95 -11.37 25.64 18.54
C GLY A 95 -12.04 25.13 19.82
N GLY A 96 -11.36 24.31 20.62
CA GLY A 96 -11.90 23.74 21.82
C GLY A 96 -11.89 24.72 23.00
N THR A 97 -13.01 24.78 23.71
CA THR A 97 -13.14 25.48 24.99
C THR A 97 -13.26 24.45 26.12
N ALA A 98 -12.52 24.66 27.21
CA ALA A 98 -12.61 23.78 28.36
C ALA A 98 -13.93 24.01 29.11
N THR A 99 -14.76 22.99 29.17
CA THR A 99 -16.01 22.97 29.94
C THR A 99 -15.91 21.91 31.05
N PRO A 100 -16.76 21.95 32.09
CA PRO A 100 -16.78 20.94 33.14
C PRO A 100 -16.96 19.49 32.63
N GLU A 101 -17.51 19.33 31.42
CA GLU A 101 -17.76 18.04 30.76
C GLU A 101 -16.63 17.64 29.78
N GLY A 102 -15.59 18.48 29.63
CA GLY A 102 -14.48 18.27 28.69
C GLY A 102 -14.30 19.41 27.68
N ILE A 103 -13.47 19.18 26.65
CA ILE A 103 -13.22 20.16 25.59
C ILE A 103 -14.39 20.13 24.59
N LYS A 104 -15.14 21.23 24.53
CA LYS A 104 -16.24 21.43 23.56
C LYS A 104 -15.89 22.52 22.57
N ILE A 105 -16.16 22.26 21.29
CA ILE A 105 -16.00 23.24 20.22
C ILE A 105 -17.31 24.03 20.09
N PRO A 106 -17.27 25.37 20.07
CA PRO A 106 -18.47 26.18 19.88
C PRO A 106 -19.16 25.88 18.54
N GLU A 107 -20.48 25.76 18.58
CA GLU A 107 -21.30 25.48 17.38
C GLU A 107 -21.20 26.61 16.36
N GLY A 108 -21.29 26.27 15.07
CA GLY A 108 -21.23 27.23 13.96
C GLY A 108 -19.83 27.76 13.61
N THR A 109 -18.78 27.30 14.29
CA THR A 109 -17.39 27.66 13.96
C THR A 109 -16.79 26.78 12.86
N ILE A 110 -15.77 27.29 12.15
CA ILE A 110 -14.97 26.48 11.20
C ILE A 110 -14.40 25.23 11.86
N TRP A 111 -14.05 25.32 13.15
CA TRP A 111 -13.56 24.19 13.94
C TRP A 111 -14.64 23.11 14.10
N ALA A 112 -15.89 23.47 14.39
CA ALA A 112 -16.97 22.49 14.45
C ALA A 112 -17.15 21.72 13.13
N THR A 113 -17.02 22.42 11.99
CA THR A 113 -17.01 21.79 10.66
C THR A 113 -15.80 20.87 10.47
N MET A 114 -14.61 21.30 10.87
CA MET A 114 -13.37 20.50 10.79
C MET A 114 -13.48 19.20 11.60
N ASN A 115 -14.01 19.28 12.82
CA ASN A 115 -14.27 18.14 13.69
C ASN A 115 -15.31 17.18 13.09
N SER A 116 -16.38 17.73 12.48
CA SER A 116 -17.40 16.92 11.80
C SER A 116 -16.82 16.18 10.59
N ILE A 117 -16.04 16.86 9.75
CA ILE A 117 -15.35 16.24 8.60
C ILE A 117 -14.41 15.13 9.08
N GLY A 118 -13.61 15.38 10.12
CA GLY A 118 -12.72 14.37 10.69
C GLY A 118 -13.48 13.18 11.26
N SER A 119 -14.64 13.40 11.87
CA SER A 119 -15.51 12.34 12.40
C SER A 119 -16.11 11.49 11.27
N ILE A 120 -16.55 12.12 10.18
CA ILE A 120 -17.03 11.41 8.98
C ILE A 120 -15.89 10.58 8.38
N ALA A 121 -14.69 11.15 8.26
CA ALA A 121 -13.51 10.45 7.75
C ALA A 121 -13.16 9.21 8.61
N MET A 122 -13.27 9.31 9.94
CA MET A 122 -13.13 8.15 10.84
C MET A 122 -14.24 7.11 10.61
N GLY A 123 -15.49 7.55 10.39
CA GLY A 123 -16.61 6.65 10.08
C GLY A 123 -16.46 5.89 8.77
N LEU A 124 -15.71 6.42 7.80
CA LEU A 124 -15.40 5.75 6.53
C LEU A 124 -14.39 4.59 6.68
N MET A 125 -13.81 4.39 7.86
CA MET A 125 -12.89 3.30 8.15
C MET A 125 -13.43 1.92 7.74
N VAL A 126 -14.63 1.56 8.23
CA VAL A 126 -15.21 0.23 8.00
C VAL A 126 -15.64 0.02 6.54
N PRO A 127 -16.33 0.98 5.88
CA PRO A 127 -16.67 0.88 4.45
C PRO A 127 -15.47 0.75 3.51
N ILE A 128 -14.40 1.52 3.75
CA ILE A 128 -13.19 1.47 2.90
C ILE A 128 -12.48 0.13 3.09
N LEU A 129 -12.30 -0.29 4.34
CA LEU A 129 -11.67 -1.57 4.66
C LEU A 129 -12.40 -2.74 3.99
N SER A 130 -13.73 -2.77 4.04
CA SER A 130 -14.51 -3.86 3.42
C SER A 130 -14.42 -3.84 1.89
N ALA A 131 -14.47 -2.67 1.26
CA ALA A 131 -14.35 -2.52 -0.19
C ALA A 131 -13.02 -3.06 -0.73
N PHE A 132 -11.91 -2.78 -0.04
CA PHE A 132 -10.57 -3.17 -0.49
C PHE A 132 -10.14 -4.57 -0.03
N ILE A 133 -10.83 -5.18 0.93
CA ILE A 133 -10.70 -6.62 1.22
C ILE A 133 -11.35 -7.48 0.12
N ALA A 134 -12.44 -6.99 -0.48
CA ALA A 134 -13.14 -7.69 -1.55
C ALA A 134 -12.36 -7.75 -2.88
N GLN A 135 -11.30 -6.94 -3.01
CA GLN A 135 -10.44 -6.84 -4.19
C GLN A 135 -9.31 -7.87 -4.17
#